data_AF-A0A8H6XD66-F1
#
_entry.id   AF-A0A8H6XD66-F1
#
_cell.length_a   1.000
_cell.length_b   1.000
_cell.length_c   1.000
_cell.angle_alpha   90.00
_cell.angle_beta   90.00
_cell.angle_gamma   90.00
#
_symmetry.space_group_name_H-M   'P 1'
#
loop_
_entity.id
_entity.type
_entity.pdbx_description
1 polymer ?
#
loop_
_entity_poly.entity_id
_entity_poly.type
_entity_poly.pdbx_seq_one_letter_code
_entity_poly.pdbx_strand_id
1 'polypeptide(L)'
;MTLPLQLSDESKRAERLVGLFRSLARLSNQVVQDTAVHEREGQKLQTYTEISSALSKISTSAATSVAPTLADIMLKHEQSKHRVEESYKALGGVWEQVFDVFVTEVVHVIDSRLQNAMTTLKNESERAVKEIAESAAGSLKSSTAGDSVVPYDRKRARTRGPAEKENEDSRPGRGASRDRDHKRRRFASRSPSPDLHDRRSSRHVGDSSIEGILTQMKMKIDLLTKENDEV
;
A
#
# COMPACT_ATOMS: atom_id res chain seq x y z
N MET A 1 -22.91 25.81 -31.84
CA MET A 1 -23.45 24.65 -31.08
C MET A 1 -22.29 23.71 -30.79
N THR A 2 -21.69 23.84 -29.62
CA THR A 2 -20.61 22.97 -29.12
C THR A 2 -21.24 21.75 -28.45
N LEU A 3 -21.04 20.57 -29.03
CA LEU A 3 -21.50 19.30 -28.45
C LEU A 3 -20.67 18.98 -27.19
N PRO A 4 -21.29 18.56 -26.08
CA PRO A 4 -20.56 18.16 -24.89
C PRO A 4 -19.84 16.83 -25.17
N LEU A 5 -18.51 16.85 -25.09
CA LEU A 5 -17.67 15.66 -25.12
C LEU A 5 -18.06 14.76 -23.94
N GLN A 6 -18.76 13.66 -24.21
CA GLN A 6 -18.94 12.58 -23.24
C GLN A 6 -17.58 11.97 -22.94
N LEU A 7 -16.95 12.42 -21.85
CA LEU A 7 -15.81 11.74 -21.24
C LEU A 7 -16.22 10.28 -20.96
N SER A 8 -15.45 9.33 -21.48
CA SER A 8 -15.61 7.91 -21.19
C SER A 8 -15.56 7.69 -19.68
N ASP A 9 -16.23 6.65 -19.18
CA ASP A 9 -16.26 6.39 -17.74
C ASP A 9 -14.85 6.10 -17.18
N GLU A 10 -13.94 5.57 -18.00
CA GLU A 10 -12.52 5.47 -17.67
C GLU A 10 -11.87 6.83 -17.40
N SER A 11 -12.19 7.84 -18.21
CA SER A 11 -11.64 9.20 -18.05
C SER A 11 -12.15 9.87 -16.78
N LYS A 12 -13.43 9.71 -16.44
CA LYS A 12 -13.99 10.22 -15.18
C LYS A 12 -13.34 9.57 -13.95
N ARG A 13 -13.04 8.26 -14.03
CA ARG A 13 -12.37 7.53 -12.94
C ARG A 13 -10.91 7.94 -12.80
N ALA A 14 -10.19 8.12 -13.90
CA ALA A 14 -8.83 8.66 -13.89
C ALA A 14 -8.79 10.07 -13.30
N GLU A 15 -9.74 10.95 -13.67
CA GLU A 15 -9.87 12.29 -13.09
C GLU A 15 -10.13 12.26 -11.59
N ARG A 16 -11.02 11.36 -11.12
CA ARG A 16 -11.27 11.16 -9.69
C ARG A 16 -10.00 10.74 -8.95
N LEU A 17 -9.26 9.76 -9.48
CA LEU A 17 -8.02 9.29 -8.87
C LEU A 17 -6.97 10.40 -8.79
N VAL A 18 -6.80 11.18 -9.86
CA VAL A 18 -5.91 12.35 -9.88
C VAL A 18 -6.35 13.39 -8.84
N GLY A 19 -7.67 13.62 -8.69
CA GLY A 19 -8.22 14.49 -7.65
C GLY A 19 -7.87 14.02 -6.23
N LEU A 20 -7.94 12.71 -5.97
CA LEU A 20 -7.55 12.12 -4.70
C LEU A 20 -6.05 12.29 -4.44
N PHE A 21 -5.18 12.04 -5.43
CA PHE A 21 -3.73 12.23 -5.27
C PHE A 21 -3.34 13.70 -5.02
N ARG A 22 -4.02 14.65 -5.66
CA ARG A 22 -3.82 16.08 -5.36
C ARG A 22 -4.24 16.41 -3.93
N SER A 23 -5.37 15.87 -3.49
CA SER A 23 -5.84 16.05 -2.11
C SER A 23 -4.87 15.43 -1.10
N LEU A 24 -4.33 14.26 -1.42
CA LEU A 24 -3.31 13.56 -0.63
C LEU A 24 -2.03 14.38 -0.51
N ALA A 25 -1.50 14.90 -1.62
CA ALA A 25 -0.30 15.75 -1.62
C ALA A 25 -0.51 17.02 -0.79
N ARG A 26 -1.68 17.66 -0.93
CA ARG A 26 -2.03 18.84 -0.13
C ARG A 26 -2.08 18.53 1.37
N LEU A 27 -2.78 17.46 1.76
CA LEU A 27 -2.90 17.06 3.17
C LEU A 27 -1.56 16.58 3.74
N SER A 28 -0.74 15.89 2.95
CA SER A 28 0.60 15.48 3.38
C SER A 28 1.48 16.69 3.69
N ASN A 29 1.46 17.72 2.84
CA ASN A 29 2.16 18.97 3.11
C ASN A 29 1.61 19.69 4.35
N GLN A 30 0.28 19.69 4.53
CA GLN A 30 -0.39 20.26 5.70
C GLN A 30 0.09 19.57 6.99
N VAL A 31 0.11 18.23 7.02
CA VAL A 31 0.59 17.43 8.16
C VAL A 31 2.05 17.76 8.51
N VAL A 32 2.92 17.87 7.51
CA VAL A 32 4.33 18.25 7.72
C VAL A 32 4.45 19.65 8.34
N GLN A 33 3.69 20.62 7.83
CA GLN A 33 3.68 21.98 8.37
C GLN A 33 3.15 22.03 9.80
N ASP A 34 2.05 21.33 10.07
CA ASP A 34 1.42 21.32 11.40
C ASP A 34 2.28 20.58 12.43
N THR A 35 2.98 19.51 12.01
CA THR A 35 3.96 18.82 12.86
C THR A 35 5.12 19.75 13.22
N ALA A 36 5.65 20.51 12.26
CA ALA A 36 6.72 21.47 12.51
C ALA A 36 6.28 22.60 13.45
N VAL A 37 5.03 23.05 13.37
CA VAL A 37 4.45 24.01 14.32
C VAL A 37 4.33 23.39 15.71
N HIS A 38 3.83 22.16 15.80
CA HIS A 38 3.69 21.44 17.06
C HIS A 38 5.03 21.26 17.77
N GLU A 39 6.08 20.84 17.05
CA GLU A 39 7.44 20.71 17.60
C GLU A 39 7.96 22.05 18.13
N ARG A 40 7.73 23.15 17.41
CA ARG A 40 8.15 24.49 17.84
C ARG A 40 7.42 24.92 19.13
N GLU A 41 6.12 24.70 19.22
CA GLU A 41 5.37 25.00 20.44
C GLU A 41 5.81 24.09 21.61
N GLY A 42 6.19 22.83 21.34
CA GLY A 42 6.76 21.92 22.33
C GLY A 42 8.09 22.43 22.89
N GLN A 43 8.99 22.93 22.04
CA GLN A 43 10.26 23.55 22.47
C GLN A 43 10.03 24.80 23.33
N LYS A 44 9.06 25.65 22.96
CA LYS A 44 8.68 26.81 23.78
C LYS A 44 8.13 26.38 25.13
N LEU A 45 7.24 25.39 25.14
CA LEU A 45 6.65 24.87 26.37
C LEU A 45 7.73 24.35 27.32
N GLN A 46 8.68 23.58 26.81
CA GLN A 46 9.84 23.11 27.58
C GLN A 46 10.63 24.28 28.16
N THR A 47 11.02 25.26 27.32
CA THR A 47 11.82 26.41 27.73
C THR A 47 11.13 27.23 28.82
N TYR A 48 9.84 27.54 28.66
CA TYR A 48 9.09 28.31 29.66
C TYR A 48 8.83 27.53 30.95
N THR A 49 8.72 26.20 30.86
CA THR A 49 8.64 25.34 32.04
C THR A 49 9.95 25.38 32.83
N GLU A 50 11.10 25.32 32.15
CA GLU A 50 12.42 25.45 32.76
C GLU A 50 12.63 26.83 33.40
N ILE A 51 12.26 27.92 32.70
CA ILE A 51 12.29 29.29 33.23
C ILE A 51 11.41 29.41 34.47
N SER A 52 10.16 28.96 34.40
CA SER A 52 9.23 28.99 35.53
C SER A 52 9.78 28.21 36.74
N SER A 53 10.35 27.03 36.51
CA SER A 53 11.01 26.24 37.55
C SER A 53 12.22 26.96 38.16
N ALA A 54 13.07 27.58 37.34
CA ALA A 54 14.21 28.36 37.82
C ALA A 54 13.76 29.58 38.64
N LEU A 55 12.77 30.33 38.16
CA LEU A 55 12.22 31.49 38.85
C LEU A 55 11.56 31.11 40.17
N SER A 56 10.85 29.98 40.23
CA SER A 56 10.21 29.50 41.48
C SER A 56 11.21 29.20 42.60
N LYS A 57 12.46 28.86 42.26
CA LYS A 57 13.55 28.65 43.23
C LYS A 57 14.11 29.97 43.77
N ILE A 58 13.97 31.05 43.01
CA ILE A 58 14.47 32.38 43.36
C ILE A 58 13.38 33.17 44.11
N SER A 59 12.18 33.24 43.54
CA SER A 59 11.05 33.97 44.09
C SER A 59 9.73 33.49 43.50
N THR A 60 8.75 33.20 44.36
CA THR A 60 7.38 32.86 43.96
C THR A 60 6.74 33.96 43.10
N SER A 61 7.02 35.24 43.40
CA SER A 61 6.50 36.39 42.64
C SER A 61 7.03 36.44 41.20
N ALA A 62 8.29 36.03 41.00
CA ALA A 62 8.86 35.95 39.66
C ALA A 62 8.21 34.81 38.85
N ALA A 63 7.94 33.66 39.48
CA ALA A 63 7.25 32.54 38.83
C ALA A 63 5.80 32.88 38.47
N THR A 64 5.07 33.60 39.33
CA THR A 64 3.69 34.03 39.03
C THR A 64 3.63 35.02 37.87
N SER A 65 4.68 35.84 37.67
CA SER A 65 4.74 36.78 36.53
C SER A 65 4.81 36.10 35.15
N VAL A 66 5.41 34.90 35.06
CA VAL A 66 5.53 34.14 33.79
C VAL A 66 4.37 33.16 33.57
N ALA A 67 3.57 32.88 34.61
CA ALA A 67 2.48 31.92 34.56
C ALA A 67 1.45 32.18 33.43
N PRO A 68 1.00 33.43 33.16
CA PRO A 68 0.07 33.69 32.06
C PRO A 68 0.64 33.34 30.68
N THR A 69 1.93 33.61 30.46
CA THR A 69 2.59 33.30 29.19
C THR A 69 2.76 31.79 29.03
N LEU A 70 3.13 31.08 30.11
CA LEU A 70 3.20 29.63 30.09
C LEU A 70 1.83 28.99 29.79
N ALA A 71 0.75 29.51 30.38
CA ALA A 71 -0.61 29.04 30.10
C ALA A 71 -1.02 29.23 28.63
N ASP A 72 -0.71 30.37 28.02
CA ASP A 72 -0.94 30.62 26.59
C ASP A 72 -0.14 29.65 25.71
N ILE A 73 1.13 29.37 26.05
CA ILE A 73 1.95 28.40 25.32
C ILE A 73 1.39 26.97 25.45
N MET A 74 0.94 26.56 26.64
CA MET A 74 0.29 25.27 26.85
C MET A 74 -0.96 25.13 25.99
N LEU A 75 -1.79 26.17 25.92
CA LEU A 75 -2.98 26.19 25.09
C LEU A 75 -2.63 26.06 23.60
N LYS A 76 -1.66 26.82 23.11
CA LYS A 76 -1.19 26.74 21.71
C LYS A 76 -0.59 25.39 21.37
N HIS A 77 0.17 24.80 22.29
CA HIS A 77 0.72 23.46 22.14
C HIS A 77 -0.41 22.42 21.98
N GLU A 78 -1.43 22.45 22.84
CA GLU A 78 -2.56 21.52 22.74
C GLU A 78 -3.37 21.72 21.45
N GLN A 79 -3.62 22.98 21.06
CA GLN A 79 -4.28 23.29 19.78
C GLN A 79 -3.48 22.78 18.59
N SER A 80 -2.16 22.94 18.60
CA SER A 80 -1.29 22.45 17.53
C SER A 80 -1.32 20.91 17.43
N LYS A 81 -1.35 20.22 18.58
CA LYS A 81 -1.47 18.77 18.64
C LYS A 81 -2.80 18.29 18.03
N HIS A 82 -3.92 18.91 18.42
CA HIS A 82 -5.22 18.59 17.84
C HIS A 82 -5.26 18.78 16.32
N ARG A 83 -4.67 19.87 15.81
CA ARG A 83 -4.58 20.11 14.36
C ARG A 83 -3.77 19.04 13.62
N VAL A 84 -2.70 18.56 14.24
CA VAL A 84 -1.90 17.45 13.69
C VAL A 84 -2.73 16.16 13.63
N GLU A 85 -3.42 15.82 14.71
CA GLU A 85 -4.29 14.62 14.78
C GLU A 85 -5.43 14.68 13.75
N GLU A 86 -6.10 15.82 13.62
CA GLU A 86 -7.13 16.04 12.59
C GLU A 86 -6.57 15.89 11.18
N SER A 87 -5.38 16.43 10.92
CA SER A 87 -4.73 16.34 9.61
C SER A 87 -4.33 14.90 9.27
N TYR A 88 -3.82 14.12 10.23
CA TYR A 88 -3.56 12.70 10.06
C TYR A 88 -4.84 11.91 9.80
N LYS A 89 -5.92 12.20 10.53
CA LYS A 89 -7.22 11.56 10.31
C LYS A 89 -7.77 11.86 8.91
N ALA A 90 -7.70 13.10 8.47
CA ALA A 90 -8.10 13.49 7.11
C ALA A 90 -7.24 12.82 6.03
N LEU A 91 -5.92 12.74 6.25
CA LEU A 91 -5.00 12.05 5.35
C LEU A 91 -5.32 10.55 5.25
N GLY A 92 -5.62 9.90 6.37
CA GLY A 92 -6.08 8.51 6.42
C GLY A 92 -7.35 8.29 5.61
N GLY A 93 -8.35 9.15 5.77
CA GLY A 93 -9.61 9.06 5.02
C GLY A 93 -9.44 9.25 3.50
N VAL A 94 -8.45 10.04 3.05
CA VAL A 94 -8.13 10.13 1.60
C VAL A 94 -7.42 8.87 1.12
N TRP A 95 -6.52 8.30 1.91
CA TRP A 95 -5.89 7.01 1.58
C TRP A 95 -6.90 5.89 1.45
N GLU A 96 -7.86 5.79 2.36
CA GLU A 96 -8.96 4.82 2.28
C GLU A 96 -9.72 4.94 0.96
N GLN A 97 -10.04 6.17 0.53
CA GLN A 97 -10.70 6.40 -0.76
C GLN A 97 -9.84 6.00 -1.95
N VAL A 98 -8.52 6.22 -1.91
CA VAL A 98 -7.60 5.78 -2.96
C VAL A 98 -7.58 4.26 -3.04
N PHE A 99 -7.52 3.57 -1.90
CA PHE A 99 -7.55 2.12 -1.85
C PHE A 99 -8.88 1.55 -2.33
N ASP A 100 -10.01 2.16 -1.98
CA ASP A 100 -11.34 1.75 -2.43
C ASP A 100 -11.46 1.80 -3.96
N VAL A 101 -11.01 2.92 -4.57
CA VAL A 101 -10.97 3.04 -6.03
C VAL A 101 -10.05 1.98 -6.64
N PHE A 102 -8.86 1.78 -6.08
CA PHE A 102 -7.90 0.79 -6.58
C PHE A 102 -8.45 -0.64 -6.52
N VAL A 103 -9.01 -1.05 -5.38
CA VAL A 103 -9.60 -2.40 -5.20
C VAL A 103 -10.76 -2.60 -6.17
N THR A 104 -11.63 -1.60 -6.30
CA THR A 104 -12.76 -1.64 -7.23
C THR A 104 -12.29 -1.86 -8.68
N GLU A 105 -11.23 -1.18 -9.11
CA GLU A 105 -10.67 -1.35 -10.46
C GLU A 105 -10.04 -2.73 -10.65
N VAL A 106 -9.31 -3.24 -9.66
CA VAL A 106 -8.73 -4.59 -9.73
C VAL A 106 -9.83 -5.64 -9.88
N VAL A 107 -10.89 -5.55 -9.08
CA VAL A 107 -12.05 -6.44 -9.18
C VAL A 107 -12.71 -6.31 -10.57
N HIS A 108 -12.93 -5.09 -11.04
CA HIS A 108 -13.54 -4.85 -12.35
C HIS A 108 -12.73 -5.44 -13.51
N VAL A 109 -11.40 -5.31 -13.48
CA VAL A 109 -10.51 -5.89 -14.49
C VAL A 109 -10.56 -7.42 -14.44
N ILE A 110 -10.55 -8.02 -13.25
CA ILE A 110 -10.66 -9.48 -13.09
C ILE A 110 -12.00 -9.97 -13.66
N ASP A 111 -13.11 -9.35 -13.27
CA ASP A 111 -14.45 -9.72 -13.74
C ASP A 111 -14.56 -9.59 -15.26
N SER A 112 -14.05 -8.50 -15.83
CA SER A 112 -14.05 -8.28 -17.28
C SER A 112 -13.23 -9.34 -18.01
N ARG A 113 -12.06 -9.72 -17.48
CA ARG A 113 -11.23 -10.78 -18.06
C ARG A 113 -11.89 -12.15 -17.95
N LEU A 114 -12.55 -12.43 -16.83
CA LEU A 114 -13.31 -13.67 -16.63
C LEU A 114 -14.49 -13.77 -17.60
N GLN A 115 -15.26 -12.70 -17.76
CA GLN A 115 -16.36 -12.64 -18.72
C GLN A 115 -15.87 -12.83 -20.17
N ASN A 116 -14.73 -12.21 -20.53
CA ASN A 116 -14.11 -12.40 -21.84
C ASN A 116 -13.64 -13.84 -22.06
N ALA A 117 -13.08 -14.49 -21.03
CA ALA A 117 -12.69 -15.91 -21.12
C ALA A 117 -13.92 -16.82 -21.25
N MET A 118 -14.98 -16.57 -20.49
CA MET A 118 -16.24 -17.33 -20.58
C MET A 118 -16.91 -17.20 -21.95
N THR A 119 -16.94 -15.99 -22.51
CA THR A 119 -17.51 -15.75 -23.85
C THR A 119 -16.67 -16.43 -24.94
N THR A 120 -15.34 -16.38 -24.82
CA THR A 120 -14.43 -17.09 -25.74
C THR A 120 -14.65 -18.60 -25.69
N LEU A 121 -14.70 -19.19 -24.49
CA LEU A 121 -14.96 -20.61 -24.28
C LEU A 121 -16.33 -21.04 -24.83
N LYS A 122 -17.36 -20.20 -24.62
CA LYS A 122 -18.70 -20.44 -25.17
C LYS A 122 -18.67 -20.44 -26.69
N ASN A 123 -18.03 -19.45 -27.32
CA ASN A 123 -17.92 -19.37 -28.78
C ASN A 123 -17.14 -20.56 -29.36
N GLU A 124 -16.06 -20.99 -28.70
CA GLU A 124 -15.28 -22.17 -29.11
C GLU A 124 -16.09 -23.47 -28.99
N SER A 125 -16.86 -23.64 -27.91
CA SER A 125 -17.71 -24.82 -27.73
C SER A 125 -18.87 -24.86 -28.73
N GLU A 126 -19.53 -23.73 -29.00
CA GLU A 126 -20.57 -23.62 -30.04
C GLU A 126 -20.00 -23.94 -31.43
N ARG A 127 -18.79 -23.46 -31.74
CA ARG A 127 -18.10 -23.78 -32.98
C ARG A 127 -17.77 -25.27 -33.10
N ALA A 128 -17.23 -25.88 -32.05
CA ALA A 128 -16.90 -27.30 -32.04
C ALA A 128 -18.15 -28.18 -32.23
N VAL A 129 -19.27 -27.84 -31.57
CA VAL A 129 -20.55 -28.55 -31.74
C VAL A 129 -21.06 -28.43 -33.18
N LYS A 130 -20.97 -27.23 -33.77
CA LYS A 130 -21.37 -27.00 -35.17
C LYS A 130 -20.52 -27.83 -36.14
N GLU A 131 -19.21 -27.86 -35.97
CA GLU A 131 -18.29 -28.66 -36.80
C GLU A 131 -18.58 -30.17 -36.71
N ILE A 132 -18.93 -30.68 -35.51
CA ILE A 132 -19.34 -32.07 -35.32
C ILE A 132 -20.68 -32.36 -36.01
N ALA A 133 -21.67 -31.48 -35.86
CA ALA A 133 -22.99 -31.64 -36.48
C ALA A 133 -22.92 -31.64 -38.02
N GLU A 134 -22.13 -30.74 -38.60
CA GLU A 134 -21.90 -30.67 -40.05
C GLU A 134 -21.16 -31.91 -40.57
N SER A 135 -20.16 -32.39 -39.84
CA SER A 135 -19.41 -33.62 -40.18
C SER A 135 -20.30 -34.87 -40.13
N ALA A 136 -21.19 -34.97 -39.14
CA ALA A 136 -22.15 -36.07 -39.02
C ALA A 136 -23.19 -36.05 -40.17
N ALA A 137 -23.68 -34.87 -40.56
CA ALA A 137 -24.62 -34.71 -41.66
C ALA A 137 -24.00 -35.00 -43.04
N GLY A 138 -22.72 -34.68 -43.25
CA GLY A 138 -21.99 -34.96 -44.49
C GLY A 138 -21.67 -36.45 -44.70
N SER A 139 -21.41 -37.18 -43.62
CA SER A 139 -21.06 -38.62 -43.67
C SER A 139 -22.22 -39.50 -44.14
N LEU A 140 -23.47 -39.16 -43.80
CA LEU A 140 -24.67 -39.93 -44.17
C LEU A 140 -25.06 -39.84 -45.66
N LYS A 141 -24.52 -38.88 -46.42
CA LYS A 141 -24.77 -38.76 -47.87
C LYS A 141 -23.77 -39.52 -48.75
N SER A 142 -22.67 -40.03 -48.17
CA SER A 142 -21.60 -40.72 -48.91
C SER A 142 -21.76 -42.24 -48.98
N SER A 143 -22.73 -42.85 -48.30
CA SER A 143 -22.87 -44.32 -48.22
C SER A 143 -23.98 -44.91 -49.10
N THR A 144 -24.52 -44.17 -50.07
CA THR A 144 -25.64 -44.64 -50.93
C THR A 144 -25.28 -44.70 -52.42
N ALA A 145 -24.01 -44.92 -52.76
CA ALA A 145 -23.60 -45.27 -54.12
C ALA A 145 -22.37 -46.18 -54.08
N GLY A 146 -22.60 -47.50 -54.07
CA GLY A 146 -21.53 -48.49 -54.03
C GLY A 146 -22.03 -49.92 -53.87
N ASP A 147 -23.02 -50.30 -54.67
CA ASP A 147 -23.31 -51.70 -54.96
C ASP A 147 -22.18 -52.24 -55.84
N SER A 148 -21.31 -53.10 -55.28
CA SER A 148 -20.52 -54.05 -56.06
C SER A 148 -20.02 -55.18 -55.16
N VAL A 149 -20.77 -56.27 -55.23
CA VAL A 149 -20.40 -57.64 -54.85
C VAL A 149 -18.97 -58.00 -55.27
N VAL A 150 -18.11 -58.39 -54.31
CA VAL A 150 -17.10 -59.45 -54.48
C VAL A 150 -16.79 -60.10 -53.11
N PRO A 151 -16.95 -61.42 -52.93
CA PRO A 151 -16.45 -62.19 -51.79
C PRO A 151 -15.07 -62.81 -52.10
N TYR A 152 -14.39 -63.36 -51.06
CA TYR A 152 -13.05 -64.02 -51.02
C TYR A 152 -11.89 -63.08 -50.62
N ASP A 153 -10.93 -63.45 -49.77
CA ASP A 153 -10.62 -64.70 -49.08
C ASP A 153 -9.75 -64.43 -47.84
N ARG A 154 -9.77 -65.38 -46.91
CA ARG A 154 -8.88 -65.49 -45.75
C ARG A 154 -7.41 -65.44 -46.14
N LYS A 155 -6.59 -64.70 -45.38
CA LYS A 155 -5.22 -65.14 -44.98
C LYS A 155 -4.62 -64.30 -43.83
N ARG A 156 -4.90 -64.78 -42.62
CA ARG A 156 -3.90 -65.13 -41.58
C ARG A 156 -2.63 -64.26 -41.50
N ALA A 157 -2.66 -63.19 -40.69
CA ALA A 157 -1.45 -62.58 -40.15
C ALA A 157 -1.10 -63.24 -38.79
N ARG A 158 -0.02 -64.03 -38.78
CA ARG A 158 0.72 -64.43 -37.58
C ARG A 158 2.13 -63.84 -37.67
N THR A 159 2.71 -63.57 -36.50
CA THR A 159 4.09 -63.16 -36.13
C THR A 159 4.16 -61.68 -35.71
N ARG A 160 4.29 -61.33 -34.41
CA ARG A 160 5.27 -61.68 -33.35
C ARG A 160 6.64 -61.07 -33.63
N GLY A 161 7.03 -60.03 -32.86
CA GLY A 161 8.43 -59.62 -32.72
C GLY A 161 8.64 -58.14 -32.35
N PRO A 162 9.19 -57.82 -31.17
CA PRO A 162 9.59 -56.47 -30.72
C PRO A 162 11.06 -56.17 -31.06
N ALA A 163 11.44 -54.90 -31.23
CA ALA A 163 12.80 -54.42 -30.98
C ALA A 163 12.89 -52.89 -31.04
N GLU A 164 13.53 -52.35 -30.01
CA GLU A 164 14.07 -51.00 -29.86
C GLU A 164 15.00 -50.61 -31.01
N LYS A 165 15.15 -49.31 -31.26
CA LYS A 165 16.44 -48.71 -31.62
C LYS A 165 16.44 -47.19 -31.42
N GLU A 166 17.30 -46.80 -30.49
CA GLU A 166 17.88 -45.47 -30.33
C GLU A 166 18.58 -44.99 -31.61
N ASN A 167 18.67 -43.65 -31.73
CA ASN A 167 19.75 -42.86 -32.35
C ASN A 167 19.21 -41.41 -32.44
N GLU A 168 19.64 -40.46 -31.61
CA GLU A 168 20.94 -39.76 -31.69
C GLU A 168 21.44 -39.67 -33.14
N ASP A 169 21.36 -38.48 -33.76
CA ASP A 169 22.57 -37.67 -33.93
C ASP A 169 22.29 -36.32 -34.62
N SER A 170 22.81 -35.27 -33.98
CA SER A 170 23.56 -34.16 -34.57
C SER A 170 23.14 -33.56 -35.92
N ARG A 171 22.80 -32.26 -35.89
CA ARG A 171 23.47 -31.30 -36.80
C ARG A 171 23.86 -29.95 -36.15
N PRO A 172 25.05 -29.41 -36.51
CA PRO A 172 25.68 -28.27 -35.84
C PRO A 172 25.68 -26.99 -36.71
N GLY A 173 26.11 -25.87 -36.11
CA GLY A 173 26.73 -24.77 -36.85
C GLY A 173 26.25 -23.38 -36.43
N ARG A 174 27.06 -22.65 -35.63
CA ARG A 174 27.91 -21.50 -36.06
C ARG A 174 27.07 -20.24 -36.34
N GLY A 175 27.29 -19.09 -35.73
CA GLY A 175 28.38 -18.57 -34.92
C GLY A 175 28.26 -17.04 -34.82
N ALA A 176 29.31 -16.40 -34.26
CA ALA A 176 29.53 -14.96 -34.04
C ALA A 176 28.99 -14.44 -32.69
N SER A 177 29.78 -14.53 -31.62
CA SER A 177 30.95 -13.69 -31.30
C SER A 177 30.59 -12.22 -31.07
N ARG A 178 30.65 -11.80 -29.81
CA ARG A 178 31.34 -10.56 -29.42
C ARG A 178 31.66 -10.56 -27.93
N ASP A 179 32.96 -10.67 -27.69
CA ASP A 179 33.68 -10.21 -26.51
C ASP A 179 33.11 -8.91 -25.95
N ARG A 180 32.81 -8.92 -24.65
CA ARG A 180 33.12 -7.79 -23.76
C ARG A 180 33.64 -8.32 -22.44
N ASP A 181 34.93 -8.52 -22.47
CA ASP A 181 35.83 -8.47 -21.34
C ASP A 181 35.62 -7.17 -20.54
N HIS A 182 35.53 -7.24 -19.21
CA HIS A 182 36.34 -6.44 -18.28
C HIS A 182 35.85 -6.46 -16.81
N LYS A 183 36.84 -6.80 -15.97
CA LYS A 183 37.06 -6.35 -14.58
C LYS A 183 36.26 -7.03 -13.46
N ARG A 184 36.87 -8.13 -13.02
CA ARG A 184 37.20 -8.41 -11.62
C ARG A 184 37.07 -7.19 -10.69
N ARG A 185 36.25 -7.32 -9.65
CA ARG A 185 36.56 -6.73 -8.34
C ARG A 185 36.12 -7.69 -7.23
N ARG A 186 37.01 -8.64 -6.89
CA ARG A 186 37.04 -9.24 -5.56
C ARG A 186 37.69 -8.21 -4.64
N PHE A 187 36.91 -7.64 -3.73
CA PHE A 187 37.44 -7.21 -2.44
C PHE A 187 36.68 -7.97 -1.36
N ALA A 188 37.46 -8.72 -0.61
CA ALA A 188 37.07 -9.30 0.66
C ALA A 188 36.82 -8.18 1.69
N SER A 189 36.21 -8.61 2.79
CA SER A 189 36.46 -8.18 4.17
C SER A 189 35.40 -7.28 4.81
N ARG A 190 34.96 -7.75 5.98
CA ARG A 190 34.48 -7.02 7.16
C ARG A 190 33.04 -6.54 7.12
N SER A 191 32.14 -7.44 7.48
CA SER A 191 31.00 -7.11 8.32
C SER A 191 31.52 -6.59 9.67
N PRO A 192 31.21 -5.36 10.10
CA PRO A 192 31.37 -4.96 11.48
C PRO A 192 30.22 -5.57 12.28
N SER A 193 30.56 -6.42 13.25
CA SER A 193 29.71 -6.72 14.40
C SER A 193 29.40 -5.41 15.11
N PRO A 194 28.13 -5.02 15.32
CA PRO A 194 27.81 -4.02 16.31
C PRO A 194 27.80 -4.72 17.67
N ASP A 195 28.87 -4.52 18.43
CA ASP A 195 28.87 -4.68 19.89
C ASP A 195 27.72 -3.85 20.47
N LEU A 196 26.64 -4.53 20.86
CA LEU A 196 25.57 -3.98 21.67
C LEU A 196 25.89 -4.21 23.15
N HIS A 197 26.89 -3.51 23.63
CA HIS A 197 27.00 -3.16 25.04
C HIS A 197 27.68 -1.80 25.16
N ASP A 198 26.88 -0.72 25.20
CA ASP A 198 27.04 0.17 26.34
C ASP A 198 25.75 0.90 26.71
N ARG A 199 25.54 0.90 28.01
CA ARG A 199 24.53 1.58 28.78
C ARG A 199 24.65 3.09 28.54
N ARG A 200 23.59 3.70 28.02
CA ARG A 200 23.17 4.99 28.54
C ARG A 200 21.71 4.95 28.91
N SER A 201 21.50 5.04 30.21
CA SER A 201 20.26 5.38 30.88
C SER A 201 19.49 6.45 30.09
N SER A 202 18.52 6.05 29.28
CA SER A 202 17.40 6.92 28.99
C SER A 202 16.46 6.76 30.16
N ARG A 203 16.51 7.77 31.04
CA ARG A 203 15.64 7.89 32.19
C ARG A 203 14.21 7.73 31.67
N HIS A 204 13.52 6.73 32.22
CA HIS A 204 12.09 6.74 32.37
C HIS A 204 11.76 7.91 33.31
N VAL A 205 11.87 9.15 32.80
CA VAL A 205 11.19 10.29 33.40
C VAL A 205 9.75 10.02 33.03
N GLY A 206 9.01 9.54 34.03
CA GLY A 206 7.65 9.10 33.85
C GLY A 206 6.86 10.14 33.06
N ASP A 207 5.94 9.63 32.26
CA ASP A 207 4.61 10.20 32.08
C ASP A 207 4.03 10.50 33.47
N SER A 208 4.57 11.52 34.11
CA SER A 208 3.88 12.30 35.12
C SER A 208 2.83 12.99 34.29
N SER A 209 1.74 12.25 34.04
CA SER A 209 0.64 12.64 33.18
C SER A 209 0.38 14.11 33.43
N ILE A 210 0.33 14.91 32.38
CA ILE A 210 0.02 16.34 32.45
C ILE A 210 -1.22 16.56 33.33
N GLU A 211 -2.13 15.58 33.35
CA GLU A 211 -3.28 15.46 34.24
C GLU A 211 -2.93 15.46 35.74
N GLY A 212 -1.87 14.77 36.17
CA GLY A 212 -1.35 14.80 37.54
C GLY A 212 -0.83 16.18 37.95
N ILE A 213 -0.14 16.88 37.03
CA ILE A 213 0.34 18.26 37.27
C ILE A 213 -0.86 19.22 37.38
N LEU A 214 -1.84 19.10 36.49
CA LEU A 214 -3.07 19.89 36.52
C LEU A 214 -3.89 19.64 37.79
N THR A 215 -3.99 18.38 38.23
CA THR A 215 -4.69 18.01 39.47
C THR A 215 -3.99 18.59 40.69
N GLN A 216 -2.66 18.54 40.72
CA GLN A 216 -1.87 19.12 41.81
C GLN A 216 -1.97 20.66 41.86
N MET A 217 -2.00 21.33 40.70
CA MET A 217 -2.21 22.78 40.63
C MET A 217 -3.61 23.18 41.08
N LYS A 218 -4.64 22.44 40.66
CA LYS A 218 -6.03 22.68 41.08
C LYS A 218 -6.18 22.56 42.60
N MET A 219 -5.64 21.49 43.19
CA MET A 219 -5.67 21.31 44.65
C MET A 219 -5.00 22.47 45.41
N LYS A 220 -3.88 23.00 44.90
CA LYS A 220 -3.21 24.15 45.55
C LYS A 220 -4.03 25.44 45.45
N ILE A 221 -4.71 25.67 44.33
CA ILE A 221 -5.58 26.85 44.17
C ILE A 221 -6.75 26.76 45.15
N ASP A 222 -7.41 25.59 45.23
CA ASP A 222 -8.56 25.38 46.12
C ASP A 222 -8.18 25.58 47.61
N LEU A 223 -6.93 25.26 47.98
CA LEU A 223 -6.38 25.47 49.32
C LEU A 223 -6.16 26.95 49.63
N LEU A 224 -5.58 27.71 48.68
CA LEU A 224 -5.36 29.15 48.82
C LEU A 224 -6.67 29.95 48.83
N THR A 225 -7.69 29.51 48.09
CA THR A 225 -9.02 30.13 48.15
C THR A 225 -9.69 29.88 49.49
N LYS A 226 -9.56 28.69 50.08
CA LYS A 226 -10.11 28.39 51.41
C LYS A 226 -9.41 29.16 52.53
N GLU A 227 -8.09 29.32 52.46
CA GLU A 227 -7.33 30.06 53.47
C GLU A 227 -7.65 31.57 53.45
N ASN A 228 -8.02 32.12 52.29
CA ASN A 228 -8.46 33.52 52.18
C ASN A 228 -9.92 33.76 52.58
N ASP A 229 -10.77 32.73 52.60
CA ASP A 229 -12.17 32.84 53.03
C ASP A 229 -12.33 32.74 54.57
N GLU A 230 -11.28 32.34 55.30
CA GLU A 230 -11.27 32.21 56.77
C GLU A 230 -10.65 33.41 57.51
N VAL A 231 -10.31 34.50 56.80
CA VAL A 231 -9.78 35.77 57.36
C VAL A 231 -10.76 36.91 57.14
#